data_AF-A0A966X1G9-F1
#
_entry.id   AF-A0A966X1G9-F1
#
_cell.length_a   1.000
_cell.length_b   1.000
_cell.length_c   1.000
_cell.angle_alpha   90.00
_cell.angle_beta   90.00
_cell.angle_gamma   90.00
#
_symmetry.space_group_name_H-M   'P 1'
#
loop_
_entity.id
_entity.type
_entity.pdbx_description
1 polymer ?
#
loop_
_entity_poly.entity_id
_entity_poly.type
_entity_poly.pdbx_seq_one_letter_code
_entity_poly.pdbx_strand_id
1 'polypeptide(L)'
;MERRRAGSMEELAQIQGRMFDAEGVLASIKSYEPRPSDVVISPYGKSGTTWTQQIFHTLRTRGDMDFDDISRVVPWIEMGRRVNIDLNAEQRGNPRGFKSHLEFDQLPKGARYINIIRNPLDAAYSAFKFMEGWFLEVGAVDPETFVLAGTKDARYFKHFASWWPRREDENVLLLCFEHMKADHEGTIRQIAQFAGIALDDELLAITLEHSSLAFMQAHKDRFDDAMLRARSEEEVLPPGSDSAKVRAGQVGEFEFSEEVKRRFESLWTEHLLPVTGYQTYDDLIADLKP
;
A
#
# COMPACT_ATOMS: atom_id res chain seq x y z
N MET A 1 17.55 -23.68 -9.34
CA MET A 1 16.09 -23.86 -9.33
C MET A 1 15.53 -23.11 -10.52
N GLU A 2 14.63 -23.72 -11.27
CA GLU A 2 14.05 -23.10 -12.47
C GLU A 2 13.27 -21.83 -12.10
N ARG A 3 13.47 -20.75 -12.87
CA ARG A 3 12.70 -19.52 -12.71
C ARG A 3 11.30 -19.76 -13.26
N ARG A 4 10.30 -19.73 -12.40
CA ARG A 4 8.90 -20.00 -12.76
C ARG A 4 7.96 -19.21 -11.87
N ARG A 5 6.78 -18.91 -12.40
CA ARG A 5 5.66 -18.41 -11.60
C ARG A 5 5.09 -19.56 -10.75
N ALA A 6 4.46 -19.22 -9.63
CA ALA A 6 3.88 -20.21 -8.73
C ALA A 6 2.65 -20.86 -9.36
N GLY A 7 2.57 -22.19 -9.34
CA GLY A 7 1.37 -22.94 -9.69
C GLY A 7 0.47 -23.26 -8.50
N SER A 8 0.84 -22.84 -7.29
CA SER A 8 0.09 -23.10 -6.05
C SER A 8 0.41 -22.07 -4.97
N MET A 9 -0.39 -22.06 -3.88
CA MET A 9 -0.13 -21.20 -2.72
C MET A 9 1.17 -21.57 -1.98
N GLU A 10 1.56 -22.85 -1.98
CA GLU A 10 2.82 -23.28 -1.38
C GLU A 10 4.02 -22.76 -2.16
N GLU A 11 3.97 -22.89 -3.49
CA GLU A 11 5.03 -22.37 -4.38
C GLU A 11 5.12 -20.85 -4.30
N LEU A 12 3.97 -20.16 -4.18
CA LEU A 12 3.93 -18.71 -3.99
C LEU A 12 4.66 -18.31 -2.71
N ALA A 13 4.39 -18.98 -1.59
CA ALA A 13 5.08 -18.71 -0.31
C ALA A 13 6.60 -18.95 -0.41
N GLN A 14 7.03 -20.01 -1.11
CA GLN A 14 8.46 -20.30 -1.32
C GLN A 14 9.15 -19.26 -2.20
N ILE A 15 8.49 -18.78 -3.26
CA ILE A 15 9.04 -17.72 -4.14
C ILE A 15 9.12 -16.40 -3.37
N GLN A 16 8.05 -16.01 -2.68
CA GLN A 16 8.02 -14.78 -1.89
C GLN A 16 9.03 -14.81 -0.74
N GLY A 17 9.21 -15.95 -0.06
CA GLY A 17 10.20 -16.08 1.02
C GLY A 17 11.65 -15.84 0.57
N ARG A 18 11.97 -16.12 -0.70
CA ARG A 18 13.28 -15.80 -1.30
C ARG A 18 13.38 -14.33 -1.72
N MET A 19 12.28 -13.77 -2.21
CA MET A 19 12.24 -12.40 -2.71
C MET A 19 12.09 -11.35 -1.60
N PHE A 20 11.53 -11.74 -0.46
CA PHE A 20 11.31 -10.91 0.71
C PHE A 20 11.97 -11.58 1.92
N ASP A 21 13.26 -11.93 1.77
CA ASP A 21 14.00 -12.60 2.83
C ASP A 21 14.05 -11.74 4.10
N ALA A 22 13.74 -12.37 5.23
CA ALA A 22 13.48 -11.64 6.47
C ALA A 22 14.70 -10.84 6.97
N GLU A 23 15.91 -11.37 6.75
CA GLU A 23 17.15 -10.70 7.16
C GLU A 23 17.39 -9.43 6.36
N GLY A 24 17.30 -9.49 5.02
CA GLY A 24 17.47 -8.35 4.14
C GLY A 24 16.40 -7.29 4.35
N VAL A 25 15.13 -7.70 4.52
CA VAL A 25 14.02 -6.81 4.89
C VAL A 25 14.33 -6.08 6.19
N LEU A 26 14.70 -6.81 7.25
CA LEU A 26 15.00 -6.22 8.56
C LEU A 26 16.22 -5.29 8.50
N ALA A 27 17.24 -5.64 7.72
CA ALA A 27 18.41 -4.80 7.51
C ALA A 27 18.07 -3.49 6.79
N SER A 28 17.12 -3.53 5.83
CA SER A 28 16.63 -2.33 5.15
C SER A 28 15.86 -1.43 6.11
N ILE A 29 14.91 -2.00 6.87
CA ILE A 29 14.12 -1.27 7.88
C ILE A 29 15.04 -0.58 8.90
N LYS A 30 16.02 -1.31 9.44
CA LYS A 30 16.98 -0.77 10.43
C LYS A 30 17.91 0.31 9.87
N SER A 31 18.07 0.38 8.56
CA SER A 31 18.92 1.39 7.93
C SER A 31 18.23 2.72 7.67
N TYR A 32 16.91 2.78 7.77
CA TYR A 32 16.17 4.04 7.65
C TYR A 32 16.32 4.85 8.94
N GLU A 33 16.85 6.06 8.82
CA GLU A 33 16.98 7.03 9.90
C GLU A 33 15.88 8.10 9.77
N PRO A 34 14.78 7.98 10.55
CA PRO A 34 13.64 8.87 10.43
C PRO A 34 13.97 10.29 10.90
N ARG A 35 13.46 11.29 10.18
CA ARG A 35 13.45 12.69 10.57
C ARG A 35 12.03 13.12 10.94
N PRO A 36 11.84 14.08 11.87
CA PRO A 36 10.51 14.57 12.27
C PRO A 36 9.64 15.10 11.12
N SER A 37 10.29 15.57 10.05
CA SER A 37 9.63 16.07 8.83
C SER A 37 9.26 14.97 7.84
N ASP A 38 9.83 13.77 7.94
CA ASP A 38 9.59 12.72 6.97
C ASP A 38 8.13 12.26 7.03
N VAL A 39 7.58 11.88 5.88
CA VAL A 39 6.24 11.32 5.75
C VAL A 39 6.32 9.89 5.27
N VAL A 40 5.80 8.96 6.07
CA VAL A 40 5.76 7.53 5.77
C VAL A 40 4.32 7.09 5.49
N ILE A 41 4.03 6.71 4.25
CA ILE A 41 2.73 6.18 3.82
C ILE A 41 2.72 4.67 4.06
N SER A 42 2.02 4.22 5.11
CA SER A 42 2.07 2.83 5.56
C SER A 42 0.70 2.14 5.68
N PRO A 43 -0.08 2.02 4.59
CA PRO A 43 -1.29 1.22 4.59
C PRO A 43 -0.97 -0.28 4.51
N TYR A 44 -1.95 -1.14 4.78
CA TYR A 44 -1.84 -2.53 4.36
C TYR A 44 -1.74 -2.59 2.83
N GLY A 45 -1.02 -3.57 2.30
CA GLY A 45 -0.86 -3.73 0.86
C GLY A 45 -2.21 -3.69 0.15
N LYS A 46 -2.28 -2.92 -0.95
CA LYS A 46 -3.47 -2.77 -1.82
C LYS A 46 -4.62 -1.90 -1.27
N SER A 47 -4.39 -1.14 -0.20
CA SER A 47 -5.33 -0.16 0.34
C SER A 47 -5.11 1.28 -0.16
N GLY A 48 -4.61 1.48 -1.38
CA GLY A 48 -4.46 2.82 -1.98
C GLY A 48 -3.06 3.45 -1.92
N THR A 49 -2.02 2.68 -1.59
CA THR A 49 -0.63 3.15 -1.44
C THR A 49 -0.15 4.01 -2.60
N THR A 50 -0.24 3.50 -3.83
CA THR A 50 0.23 4.21 -5.04
C THR A 50 -0.49 5.54 -5.26
N TRP A 51 -1.79 5.59 -4.94
CA TRP A 51 -2.58 6.80 -5.10
C TRP A 51 -2.13 7.87 -4.10
N THR A 52 -1.99 7.50 -2.82
CA THR A 52 -1.45 8.39 -1.78
C THR A 52 -0.01 8.81 -2.06
N GLN A 53 0.84 7.90 -2.57
CA GLN A 53 2.20 8.24 -2.98
C GLN A 53 2.19 9.31 -4.08
N GLN A 54 1.30 9.19 -5.07
CA GLN A 54 1.20 10.15 -6.17
C GLN A 54 0.66 11.51 -5.71
N ILE A 55 -0.36 11.52 -4.84
CA ILE A 55 -0.86 12.75 -4.21
C ILE A 55 0.28 13.45 -3.46
N PHE A 56 0.94 12.73 -2.55
CA PHE A 56 2.01 13.29 -1.74
C PHE A 56 3.21 13.76 -2.57
N HIS A 57 3.61 12.97 -3.57
CA HIS A 57 4.73 13.32 -4.44
C HIS A 57 4.42 14.58 -5.27
N THR A 58 3.21 14.68 -5.81
CA THR A 58 2.77 15.87 -6.54
C THR A 58 2.78 17.10 -5.64
N LEU A 59 2.21 16.99 -4.43
CA LEU A 59 2.16 18.08 -3.45
C LEU A 59 3.55 18.66 -3.14
N ARG A 60 4.53 17.81 -2.85
CA ARG A 60 5.87 18.26 -2.42
C ARG A 60 6.80 18.71 -3.56
N THR A 61 6.44 18.44 -4.81
CA THR A 61 7.27 18.75 -5.99
C THR A 61 6.62 19.72 -6.96
N ARG A 62 5.34 20.06 -6.75
CA ARG A 62 4.49 20.75 -7.72
C ARG A 62 4.36 19.98 -9.05
N GLY A 63 4.25 18.66 -8.97
CA GLY A 63 3.91 17.80 -10.13
C GLY A 63 5.11 17.25 -10.92
N ASP A 64 6.26 17.02 -10.28
CA ASP A 64 7.36 16.30 -10.92
C ASP A 64 6.92 14.87 -11.28
N MET A 65 7.17 14.48 -12.54
CA MET A 65 6.90 13.15 -13.10
C MET A 65 8.17 12.52 -13.71
N ASP A 66 9.34 13.11 -13.49
CA ASP A 66 10.63 12.61 -13.97
C ASP A 66 11.15 11.45 -13.08
N PHE A 67 10.43 10.34 -13.12
CA PHE A 67 10.80 9.06 -12.52
C PHE A 67 10.25 7.92 -13.37
N ASP A 68 10.87 6.75 -13.34
CA ASP A 68 10.45 5.53 -14.04
C ASP A 68 9.84 4.47 -13.09
N ASP A 69 9.85 4.75 -11.78
CA ASP A 69 9.23 3.93 -10.73
C ASP A 69 8.94 4.84 -9.53
N ILE A 70 7.70 4.85 -9.05
CA ILE A 70 7.25 5.65 -7.90
C ILE A 70 8.09 5.39 -6.64
N SER A 71 8.69 4.20 -6.53
CA SER A 71 9.57 3.81 -5.41
C SER A 71 10.96 4.45 -5.50
N ARG A 72 11.32 5.15 -6.57
CA ARG A 72 12.52 6.02 -6.58
C ARG A 72 12.27 7.33 -5.84
N VAL A 73 11.06 7.87 -5.97
CA VAL A 73 10.70 9.16 -5.42
C VAL A 73 10.04 9.04 -4.05
N VAL A 74 9.30 7.97 -3.79
CA VAL A 74 8.73 7.66 -2.47
C VAL A 74 9.13 6.22 -2.10
N PRO A 75 10.36 6.01 -1.61
CA PRO A 75 10.95 4.67 -1.49
C PRO A 75 10.26 3.73 -0.52
N TRP A 76 10.27 2.44 -0.85
CA TRP A 76 9.82 1.38 0.06
C TRP A 76 10.90 1.11 1.11
N ILE A 77 10.62 1.41 2.38
CA ILE A 77 11.60 1.25 3.48
C ILE A 77 12.10 -0.20 3.54
N GLU A 78 11.20 -1.17 3.42
CA GLU A 78 11.49 -2.59 3.52
C GLU A 78 12.38 -3.09 2.37
N MET A 79 12.29 -2.47 1.19
CA MET A 79 13.01 -2.93 -0.02
C MET A 79 14.16 -2.04 -0.46
N GLY A 80 14.38 -0.88 0.18
CA GLY A 80 15.38 0.12 -0.23
C GLY A 80 16.75 -0.49 -0.54
N ARG A 81 17.29 -1.32 0.37
CA ARG A 81 18.56 -2.02 0.14
C ARG A 81 18.52 -2.96 -1.06
N ARG A 82 17.44 -3.71 -1.28
CA ARG A 82 17.34 -4.68 -2.38
C ARG A 82 17.37 -4.01 -3.75
N VAL A 83 16.77 -2.83 -3.85
CA VAL A 83 16.74 -2.01 -5.07
C VAL A 83 17.84 -0.94 -5.11
N ASN A 84 18.84 -1.02 -4.22
CA ASN A 84 19.98 -0.09 -4.14
C ASN A 84 19.58 1.39 -3.99
N ILE A 85 18.53 1.67 -3.22
CA ILE A 85 18.14 3.02 -2.84
C ILE A 85 18.72 3.32 -1.46
N ASP A 86 19.47 4.42 -1.37
CA ASP A 86 19.86 5.01 -0.09
C ASP A 86 18.65 5.70 0.54
N LEU A 87 18.10 5.11 1.60
CA LEU A 87 16.94 5.62 2.33
C LEU A 87 17.23 6.92 3.09
N ASN A 88 18.51 7.25 3.31
CA ASN A 88 18.92 8.42 4.08
C ASN A 88 19.35 9.60 3.21
N ALA A 89 19.44 9.42 1.89
CA ALA A 89 19.74 10.47 0.94
C ALA A 89 18.66 11.57 0.94
N GLU A 90 19.06 12.75 0.46
CA GLU A 90 18.10 13.81 0.13
C GLU A 90 17.24 13.39 -1.07
N GLN A 91 15.96 13.75 -1.04
CA GLN A 91 15.01 13.48 -2.11
C GLN A 91 14.76 14.75 -2.92
N ARG A 92 14.26 14.59 -4.15
CA ARG A 92 13.96 15.72 -5.06
C ARG A 92 12.93 16.71 -4.51
N GLY A 93 12.04 16.26 -3.62
CA GLY A 93 11.04 17.08 -2.97
C GLY A 93 11.11 16.94 -1.45
N ASN A 94 10.77 18.02 -0.75
CA ASN A 94 10.65 18.05 0.70
C ASN A 94 9.21 18.36 1.11
N PRO A 95 8.68 17.73 2.18
CA PRO A 95 9.33 16.73 3.03
C PRO A 95 9.69 15.41 2.31
N ARG A 96 10.69 14.68 2.84
CA ARG A 96 11.02 13.34 2.32
C ARG A 96 9.83 12.40 2.51
N GLY A 97 9.68 11.48 1.57
CA GLY A 97 8.55 10.59 1.44
C GLY A 97 8.98 9.16 1.39
N PHE A 98 8.26 8.28 2.06
CA PHE A 98 8.52 6.85 2.06
C PHE A 98 7.21 6.08 2.03
N LYS A 99 7.25 4.84 1.55
CA LYS A 99 6.16 3.87 1.70
C LYS A 99 6.58 2.71 2.60
N SER A 100 5.61 2.09 3.25
CA SER A 100 5.75 0.86 4.02
C SER A 100 4.43 0.08 4.01
N HIS A 101 4.46 -1.18 4.44
CA HIS A 101 3.28 -2.01 4.72
C HIS A 101 3.32 -2.64 6.13
N LEU A 102 4.20 -2.13 6.99
CA LEU A 102 4.42 -2.62 8.35
C LEU A 102 3.31 -2.21 9.31
N GLU A 103 3.12 -3.05 10.32
CA GLU A 103 2.33 -2.71 11.51
C GLU A 103 2.97 -1.51 12.22
N PHE A 104 2.18 -0.73 12.96
CA PHE A 104 2.66 0.51 13.57
C PHE A 104 3.94 0.29 14.37
N ASP A 105 3.97 -0.72 15.26
CA ASP A 105 5.09 -0.98 16.18
C ASP A 105 6.36 -1.50 15.48
N GLN A 106 6.26 -1.95 14.24
CA GLN A 106 7.41 -2.42 13.45
C GLN A 106 8.12 -1.29 12.69
N LEU A 107 7.47 -0.13 12.53
CA LEU A 107 8.07 1.02 11.88
C LEU A 107 9.09 1.75 12.77
N PRO A 108 10.22 2.19 12.19
CA PRO A 108 11.10 3.16 12.84
C PRO A 108 10.32 4.42 13.25
N LYS A 109 10.47 4.83 14.50
CA LYS A 109 9.73 5.95 15.14
C LYS A 109 10.44 7.28 14.92
N GLY A 110 9.68 8.38 14.89
CA GLY A 110 10.22 9.74 14.78
C GLY A 110 9.90 10.44 13.46
N ALA A 111 8.99 9.90 12.65
CA ALA A 111 8.45 10.54 11.45
C ALA A 111 6.94 10.86 11.62
N ARG A 112 6.32 11.40 10.56
CA ARG A 112 4.87 11.46 10.39
C ARG A 112 4.39 10.27 9.57
N TYR A 113 3.21 9.75 9.88
CA TYR A 113 2.70 8.53 9.28
C TYR A 113 1.32 8.75 8.68
N ILE A 114 1.12 8.31 7.43
CA ILE A 114 -0.20 8.25 6.81
C ILE A 114 -0.59 6.78 6.69
N ASN A 115 -1.67 6.38 7.32
CA ASN A 115 -2.24 5.04 7.21
C ASN A 115 -3.58 5.09 6.48
N ILE A 116 -3.83 4.12 5.61
CA ILE A 116 -5.09 4.02 4.87
C ILE A 116 -5.73 2.67 5.16
N ILE A 117 -6.97 2.71 5.64
CA ILE A 117 -7.84 1.53 5.77
C ILE A 117 -8.75 1.41 4.54
N ARG A 118 -9.11 0.17 4.21
CA ARG A 118 -9.97 -0.17 3.07
C ARG A 118 -10.87 -1.35 3.44
N ASN A 119 -11.97 -1.55 2.75
CA ASN A 119 -12.75 -2.78 2.90
C ASN A 119 -11.82 -4.01 2.76
N PRO A 120 -11.82 -4.93 3.73
CA PRO A 120 -10.84 -6.00 3.78
C PRO A 120 -11.01 -7.01 2.63
N LEU A 121 -12.24 -7.24 2.15
CA LEU A 121 -12.49 -8.13 1.00
C LEU A 121 -11.97 -7.51 -0.30
N ASP A 122 -12.19 -6.21 -0.49
CA ASP A 122 -11.66 -5.48 -1.66
C ASP A 122 -10.13 -5.44 -1.68
N ALA A 123 -9.51 -5.22 -0.52
CA ALA A 123 -8.05 -5.29 -0.39
C ALA A 123 -7.53 -6.69 -0.73
N ALA A 124 -8.21 -7.74 -0.28
CA ALA A 124 -7.85 -9.13 -0.53
C ALA A 124 -7.99 -9.53 -2.01
N TYR A 125 -9.09 -9.17 -2.67
CA TYR A 125 -9.26 -9.38 -4.12
C TYR A 125 -8.22 -8.59 -4.92
N SER A 126 -7.96 -7.35 -4.51
CA SER A 126 -6.94 -6.52 -5.16
C SER A 126 -5.54 -7.14 -5.05
N ALA A 127 -5.23 -7.77 -3.91
CA ALA A 127 -3.99 -8.51 -3.69
C ALA A 127 -3.91 -9.77 -4.55
N PHE A 128 -4.98 -10.55 -4.67
CA PHE A 128 -5.05 -11.71 -5.56
C PHE A 128 -4.65 -11.31 -6.98
N LYS A 129 -5.33 -10.32 -7.56
CA LYS A 129 -5.06 -9.86 -8.92
C LYS A 129 -3.67 -9.26 -9.11
N PHE A 130 -3.07 -8.70 -8.06
CA PHE A 130 -1.67 -8.26 -8.12
C PHE A 130 -0.70 -9.43 -8.12
N MET A 131 -0.94 -10.45 -7.29
CA MET A 131 -0.12 -11.66 -7.30
C MET A 131 -0.28 -12.45 -8.61
N GLU A 132 -1.49 -12.52 -9.17
CA GLU A 132 -1.79 -13.12 -10.49
C GLU A 132 -1.15 -12.37 -11.66
N GLY A 133 -0.84 -11.07 -11.53
CA GLY A 133 -0.04 -10.35 -12.53
C GLY A 133 1.44 -10.69 -12.46
N TRP A 134 1.95 -10.92 -11.24
CA TRP A 134 3.38 -10.94 -10.98
C TRP A 134 3.94 -12.33 -10.63
N PHE A 135 3.52 -12.91 -9.51
CA PHE A 135 4.16 -14.09 -8.92
C PHE A 135 3.46 -15.41 -9.25
N LEU A 136 2.14 -15.36 -9.37
CA LEU A 136 1.26 -16.52 -9.50
C LEU A 136 0.94 -16.75 -10.97
N GLU A 137 0.97 -17.99 -11.43
CA GLU A 137 0.54 -18.36 -12.78
C GLU A 137 -0.97 -18.09 -12.95
N VAL A 138 -1.37 -17.54 -14.09
CA VAL A 138 -2.77 -17.12 -14.31
C VAL A 138 -3.68 -18.36 -14.26
N GLY A 139 -4.73 -18.28 -13.44
CA GLY A 139 -5.68 -19.38 -13.25
C GLY A 139 -5.16 -20.59 -12.46
N ALA A 140 -3.94 -20.56 -11.93
CA ALA A 140 -3.41 -21.67 -11.12
C ALA A 140 -4.04 -21.77 -9.72
N VAL A 141 -4.51 -20.64 -9.18
CA VAL A 141 -5.25 -20.57 -7.92
C VAL A 141 -6.43 -19.62 -8.14
N ASP A 142 -7.62 -20.03 -7.71
CA ASP A 142 -8.82 -19.18 -7.79
C ASP A 142 -8.80 -18.09 -6.70
N PRO A 143 -9.59 -16.99 -6.86
CA PRO A 143 -9.61 -15.89 -5.91
C PRO A 143 -9.96 -16.31 -4.48
N GLU A 144 -10.89 -17.24 -4.28
CA GLU A 144 -11.33 -17.63 -2.93
C GLU A 144 -10.25 -18.42 -2.21
N THR A 145 -9.62 -19.39 -2.88
CA THR A 145 -8.50 -20.15 -2.32
C THR A 145 -7.35 -19.23 -1.92
N PHE A 146 -7.00 -18.25 -2.76
CA PHE A 146 -5.96 -17.27 -2.44
C PHE A 146 -6.35 -16.43 -1.21
N VAL A 147 -7.57 -15.90 -1.19
CA VAL A 147 -8.05 -15.02 -0.12
C VAL A 147 -8.11 -15.76 1.21
N LEU A 148 -8.72 -16.96 1.26
CA LEU A 148 -8.78 -17.78 2.47
C LEU A 148 -7.39 -18.12 3.00
N ALA A 149 -6.45 -18.49 2.12
CA ALA A 149 -5.07 -18.74 2.52
C ALA A 149 -4.40 -17.51 3.14
N GLY A 150 -4.67 -16.31 2.61
CA GLY A 150 -4.20 -15.04 3.15
C GLY A 150 -4.75 -14.67 4.54
N THR A 151 -5.84 -15.32 4.97
CA THR A 151 -6.44 -15.07 6.30
C THR A 151 -5.80 -15.85 7.45
N LYS A 152 -4.90 -16.81 7.18
CA LYS A 152 -4.36 -17.73 8.20
C LYS A 152 -3.68 -17.00 9.36
N ASP A 153 -2.90 -15.96 9.05
CA ASP A 153 -2.15 -15.19 10.05
C ASP A 153 -2.84 -13.89 10.46
N ALA A 154 -4.05 -13.62 9.95
CA ALA A 154 -4.83 -12.41 10.20
C ALA A 154 -4.06 -11.09 9.96
N ARG A 155 -3.09 -11.08 9.02
CA ARG A 155 -2.16 -9.95 8.82
C ARG A 155 -2.85 -8.61 8.57
N TYR A 156 -3.92 -8.60 7.75
CA TYR A 156 -4.71 -7.39 7.51
C TYR A 156 -5.28 -6.82 8.81
N PHE A 157 -5.91 -7.68 9.60
CA PHE A 157 -6.60 -7.31 10.84
C PHE A 157 -5.62 -6.89 11.93
N LYS A 158 -4.47 -7.57 12.06
CA LYS A 158 -3.39 -7.17 12.97
C LYS A 158 -2.79 -5.81 12.59
N HIS A 159 -2.56 -5.59 11.30
CA HIS A 159 -2.11 -4.31 10.80
C HIS A 159 -3.10 -3.21 11.14
N PHE A 160 -4.38 -3.37 10.78
CA PHE A 160 -5.43 -2.41 11.14
C PHE A 160 -5.46 -2.17 12.66
N ALA A 161 -5.52 -3.23 13.48
CA ALA A 161 -5.57 -3.12 14.93
C ALA A 161 -4.35 -2.40 15.54
N SER A 162 -3.17 -2.49 14.91
CA SER A 162 -1.97 -1.76 15.36
C SER A 162 -2.05 -0.25 15.09
N TRP A 163 -2.73 0.15 14.02
CA TRP A 163 -2.83 1.54 13.58
C TRP A 163 -4.03 2.28 14.17
N TRP A 164 -5.15 1.59 14.37
CA TRP A 164 -6.40 2.22 14.83
C TRP A 164 -6.30 3.01 16.15
N PRO A 165 -5.60 2.52 17.20
CA PRO A 165 -5.43 3.28 18.43
C PRO A 165 -4.57 4.54 18.27
N ARG A 166 -3.81 4.64 17.18
CA ARG A 166 -2.84 5.72 16.91
C ARG A 166 -3.44 6.86 16.11
N ARG A 167 -4.69 6.73 15.64
CA ARG A 167 -5.34 7.72 14.77
C ARG A 167 -5.48 9.13 15.38
N GLU A 168 -5.40 9.22 16.72
CA GLU A 168 -5.45 10.49 17.46
C GLU A 168 -4.04 11.03 17.79
N ASP A 169 -2.97 10.28 17.46
CA ASP A 169 -1.61 10.74 17.66
C ASP A 169 -1.30 11.88 16.66
N GLU A 170 -0.69 12.97 17.13
CA GLU A 170 -0.44 14.18 16.30
C GLU A 170 0.38 13.91 15.03
N ASN A 171 1.20 12.86 15.04
CA ASN A 171 2.06 12.47 13.92
C ASN A 171 1.47 11.30 13.10
N VAL A 172 0.17 11.01 13.24
CA VAL A 172 -0.53 9.98 12.46
C VAL A 172 -1.77 10.59 11.78
N LEU A 173 -1.89 10.38 10.47
CA LEU A 173 -3.10 10.65 9.70
C LEU A 173 -3.70 9.31 9.27
N LEU A 174 -4.90 9.01 9.77
CA LEU A 174 -5.69 7.87 9.32
C LEU A 174 -6.66 8.32 8.22
N LEU A 175 -6.63 7.65 7.07
CA LEU A 175 -7.54 7.87 5.94
C LEU A 175 -8.34 6.59 5.64
N CYS A 176 -9.49 6.75 5.00
CA CYS A 176 -10.31 5.64 4.50
C CYS A 176 -10.35 5.68 2.98
N PHE A 177 -10.01 4.58 2.32
CA PHE A 177 -9.96 4.52 0.85
C PHE A 177 -11.30 4.91 0.20
N GLU A 178 -12.41 4.51 0.79
CA GLU A 178 -13.76 4.82 0.34
C GLU A 178 -14.06 6.33 0.43
N HIS A 179 -13.63 6.98 1.52
CA HIS A 179 -13.78 8.44 1.68
C HIS A 179 -12.85 9.21 0.74
N MET A 180 -11.64 8.71 0.52
CA MET A 180 -10.73 9.30 -0.46
C MET A 180 -11.34 9.36 -1.86
N LYS A 181 -12.10 8.32 -2.24
CA LYS A 181 -12.85 8.29 -3.50
C LYS A 181 -14.05 9.23 -3.50
N ALA A 182 -14.75 9.35 -2.37
CA ALA A 182 -15.92 10.20 -2.26
C ALA A 182 -15.56 11.69 -2.26
N ASP A 183 -14.45 12.06 -1.61
CA ASP A 183 -13.93 13.43 -1.53
C ASP A 183 -12.41 13.47 -1.78
N HIS A 184 -12.07 13.48 -3.07
CA HIS A 184 -10.67 13.51 -3.52
C HIS A 184 -9.99 14.84 -3.16
N GLU A 185 -10.70 15.96 -3.28
CA GLU A 185 -10.15 17.28 -2.94
C GLU A 185 -9.91 17.40 -1.42
N GLY A 186 -10.88 17.00 -0.59
CA GLY A 186 -10.73 16.99 0.87
C GLY A 186 -9.54 16.15 1.32
N THR A 187 -9.35 14.98 0.69
CA THR A 187 -8.17 14.12 0.94
C THR A 187 -6.86 14.82 0.61
N ILE A 188 -6.76 15.50 -0.53
CA ILE A 188 -5.55 16.25 -0.90
C ILE A 188 -5.26 17.33 0.13
N ARG A 189 -6.29 18.06 0.59
CA ARG A 189 -6.16 19.10 1.62
C ARG A 189 -5.69 18.52 2.95
N GLN A 190 -6.24 17.39 3.38
CA GLN A 190 -5.83 16.67 4.60
C GLN A 190 -4.35 16.25 4.52
N ILE A 191 -3.92 15.64 3.41
CA ILE A 191 -2.53 15.22 3.22
C ILE A 191 -1.58 16.42 3.19
N ALA A 192 -1.93 17.49 2.48
CA ALA A 192 -1.12 18.71 2.42
C ALA A 192 -0.95 19.34 3.81
N GLN A 193 -2.04 19.50 4.56
CA GLN A 193 -2.02 20.03 5.92
C GLN A 193 -1.15 19.17 6.84
N PHE A 194 -1.36 17.85 6.83
CA PHE A 194 -0.60 16.91 7.66
C PHE A 194 0.89 16.88 7.32
N ALA A 195 1.24 16.98 6.02
CA ALA A 195 2.62 17.06 5.56
C ALA A 195 3.26 18.45 5.79
N GLY A 196 2.48 19.46 6.18
CA GLY A 196 2.97 20.84 6.34
C GLY A 196 3.30 21.52 5.01
N ILE A 197 2.59 21.16 3.94
CA ILE A 197 2.78 21.70 2.59
C ILE A 197 1.72 22.79 2.36
N ALA A 198 2.16 24.00 1.99
CA ALA A 198 1.26 25.06 1.59
C ALA A 198 0.56 24.70 0.27
N LEU A 199 -0.77 24.72 0.27
CA LEU A 199 -1.60 24.32 -0.87
C LEU A 199 -2.29 25.54 -1.47
N ASP A 200 -1.72 26.05 -2.56
CA ASP A 200 -2.37 27.06 -3.42
C ASP A 200 -3.30 26.41 -4.46
N ASP A 201 -4.12 27.22 -5.13
CA ASP A 201 -5.12 26.73 -6.10
C ASP A 201 -4.48 26.03 -7.31
N GLU A 202 -3.29 26.47 -7.73
CA GLU A 202 -2.55 25.84 -8.83
C GLU A 202 -2.07 24.44 -8.43
N LEU A 203 -1.44 24.31 -7.26
CA LEU A 203 -0.96 23.04 -6.74
C LEU A 203 -2.12 22.07 -6.49
N LEU A 204 -3.27 22.56 -5.99
CA LEU A 204 -4.47 21.76 -5.84
C LEU A 204 -4.96 21.23 -7.20
N ALA A 205 -5.06 22.10 -8.22
CA ALA A 205 -5.50 21.71 -9.55
C ALA A 205 -4.58 20.65 -10.18
N ILE A 206 -3.25 20.86 -10.10
CA ILE A 206 -2.26 19.89 -10.58
C ILE A 206 -2.38 18.57 -9.82
N THR A 207 -2.54 18.62 -8.49
CA THR A 207 -2.68 17.40 -7.68
C THR A 207 -3.93 16.62 -8.08
N LEU A 208 -5.09 17.28 -8.19
CA LEU A 208 -6.34 16.66 -8.64
C LEU A 208 -6.20 15.96 -10.00
N GLU A 209 -5.51 16.58 -10.95
CA GLU A 209 -5.26 16.00 -12.26
C GLU A 209 -4.32 14.79 -12.16
N HIS A 210 -3.14 14.97 -11.55
CA HIS A 210 -2.07 13.96 -11.48
C HIS A 210 -2.44 12.73 -10.64
N SER A 211 -3.36 12.87 -9.68
CA SER A 211 -3.90 11.76 -8.91
C SER A 211 -5.30 11.32 -9.37
N SER A 212 -5.77 11.78 -10.53
CA SER A 212 -6.98 11.24 -11.15
C SER A 212 -6.72 9.83 -11.70
N LEU A 213 -7.76 8.98 -11.71
CA LEU A 213 -7.65 7.64 -12.27
C LEU A 213 -7.20 7.65 -13.73
N ALA A 214 -7.75 8.58 -14.53
CA ALA A 214 -7.43 8.72 -15.95
C ALA A 214 -5.94 9.06 -16.17
N PHE A 215 -5.41 10.03 -15.43
CA PHE A 215 -4.00 10.39 -15.50
C PHE A 215 -3.11 9.23 -15.06
N MET A 216 -3.43 8.59 -13.93
CA MET A 216 -2.63 7.49 -13.41
C MET A 216 -2.63 6.27 -14.33
N GLN A 217 -3.73 5.99 -15.03
CA GLN A 217 -3.79 4.92 -16.04
C GLN A 217 -2.99 5.26 -17.30
N ALA A 218 -3.02 6.52 -17.74
CA ALA A 218 -2.23 6.98 -18.89
C ALA A 218 -0.72 6.91 -18.64
N HIS A 219 -0.30 7.02 -17.37
CA HIS A 219 1.11 6.98 -16.93
C HIS A 219 1.42 5.75 -16.07
N LYS A 220 0.71 4.63 -16.28
CA LYS A 220 0.78 3.45 -15.42
C LYS A 220 2.20 2.90 -15.24
N ASP A 221 3.04 3.01 -16.28
CA ASP A 221 4.43 2.58 -16.30
C ASP A 221 5.29 3.24 -15.21
N ARG A 222 4.91 4.45 -14.76
CA ARG A 222 5.58 5.21 -13.69
C ARG A 222 5.26 4.67 -12.30
N PHE A 223 4.15 3.96 -12.14
CA PHE A 223 3.58 3.58 -10.84
C PHE A 223 3.83 2.13 -10.44
N ASP A 224 4.36 1.33 -11.36
CA ASP A 224 4.60 -0.10 -11.16
C ASP A 224 5.76 -0.33 -10.18
N ASP A 225 5.99 -1.57 -9.76
CA ASP A 225 7.21 -1.93 -9.01
C ASP A 225 8.25 -2.45 -10.01
N ALA A 226 8.67 -1.62 -10.96
CA ALA A 226 9.55 -2.01 -12.06
C ALA A 226 10.93 -2.45 -11.56
N MET A 227 11.51 -1.75 -10.59
CA MET A 227 12.82 -2.09 -10.03
C MET A 227 12.79 -3.45 -9.32
N LEU A 228 11.76 -3.66 -8.50
CA LEU A 228 11.60 -4.91 -7.74
C LEU A 228 11.20 -6.07 -8.67
N ARG A 229 10.42 -5.80 -9.72
CA ARG A 229 10.11 -6.76 -10.77
C ARG A 229 11.36 -7.22 -11.51
N ALA A 230 12.23 -6.30 -11.92
CA ALA A 230 13.49 -6.65 -12.56
C ALA A 230 14.33 -7.60 -11.66
N ARG A 231 14.45 -7.29 -10.36
CA ARG A 231 15.09 -8.20 -9.38
C ARG A 231 14.43 -9.58 -9.33
N SER A 232 13.09 -9.62 -9.34
CA SER A 232 12.36 -10.88 -9.34
C SER A 232 12.69 -11.74 -10.56
N GLU A 233 12.79 -11.14 -11.74
CA GLU A 233 13.05 -11.83 -13.02
C GLU A 233 14.51 -12.29 -13.15
N GLU A 234 15.44 -11.63 -12.45
CA GLU A 234 16.84 -12.03 -12.31
C GLU A 234 17.02 -13.24 -11.38
N GLU A 235 16.21 -13.34 -10.32
CA GLU A 235 16.47 -14.26 -9.22
C GLU A 235 15.53 -15.48 -9.20
N VAL A 236 14.22 -15.26 -9.39
CA VAL A 236 13.19 -16.26 -9.04
C VAL A 236 12.08 -16.44 -10.06
N LEU A 237 11.74 -15.43 -10.85
CA LEU A 237 10.64 -15.42 -11.82
C LEU A 237 11.15 -15.39 -13.27
N PRO A 238 10.36 -15.87 -14.24
CA PRO A 238 10.65 -15.68 -15.67
C PRO A 238 10.39 -14.23 -16.09
N PRO A 239 11.00 -13.73 -17.17
CA PRO A 239 10.73 -12.39 -17.69
C PRO A 239 9.29 -12.25 -18.17
N GLY A 240 8.76 -11.02 -18.16
CA GLY A 240 7.43 -10.70 -18.69
C GLY A 240 6.31 -10.77 -17.65
N SER A 241 6.66 -10.74 -16.37
CA SER A 241 5.69 -10.54 -15.29
C SER A 241 5.10 -9.13 -15.32
N ASP A 242 3.90 -8.94 -14.74
CA ASP A 242 3.22 -7.65 -14.68
C ASP A 242 3.07 -7.19 -13.22
N SER A 243 3.75 -6.11 -12.85
CA SER A 243 3.65 -5.48 -11.53
C SER A 243 2.71 -4.26 -11.51
N ALA A 244 1.76 -4.20 -12.46
CA ALA A 244 0.75 -3.15 -12.57
C ALA A 244 0.02 -2.89 -11.25
N LYS A 245 0.06 -1.62 -10.80
CA LYS A 245 -0.64 -1.20 -9.57
C LYS A 245 -1.95 -0.47 -9.82
N VAL A 246 -2.07 0.21 -10.95
CA VAL A 246 -3.25 1.02 -11.29
C VAL A 246 -4.22 0.18 -12.13
N ARG A 247 -5.38 -0.14 -11.56
CA ARG A 247 -6.47 -0.86 -12.25
C ARG A 247 -7.74 0.00 -12.30
N ALA A 248 -8.92 -0.58 -12.06
CA ALA A 248 -10.21 0.11 -12.16
C ALA A 248 -10.54 0.99 -10.94
N GLY A 249 -9.84 0.79 -9.81
CA GLY A 249 -10.08 1.56 -8.58
C GLY A 249 -11.48 1.37 -7.98
N GLN A 250 -12.17 0.27 -8.30
CA GLN A 250 -13.54 0.01 -7.87
C GLN A 250 -13.62 -0.59 -6.46
N VAL A 251 -14.77 -0.42 -5.82
CA VAL A 251 -15.17 -1.04 -4.54
C VAL A 251 -16.20 -2.11 -4.88
N GLY A 252 -16.10 -3.29 -4.29
CA GLY A 252 -16.99 -4.42 -4.55
C GLY A 252 -16.79 -5.07 -5.93
N GLU A 253 -15.54 -5.22 -6.39
CA GLU A 253 -15.23 -5.76 -7.73
C GLU A 253 -15.50 -7.27 -7.87
N PHE A 254 -15.57 -8.00 -6.74
CA PHE A 254 -15.75 -9.45 -6.73
C PHE A 254 -16.73 -9.86 -5.63
N GLU A 255 -17.70 -10.70 -6.00
CA GLU A 255 -18.64 -11.30 -5.06
C GLU A 255 -18.08 -12.61 -4.52
N PHE A 256 -17.71 -12.61 -3.25
CA PHE A 256 -17.17 -13.79 -2.56
C PHE A 256 -18.28 -14.69 -2.00
N SER A 257 -17.97 -15.98 -1.85
CA SER A 257 -18.86 -16.91 -1.15
C SER A 257 -19.12 -16.53 0.31
N GLU A 258 -20.25 -17.02 0.84
CA GLU A 258 -20.61 -16.87 2.26
C GLU A 258 -19.61 -17.53 3.22
N GLU A 259 -18.78 -18.47 2.75
CA GLU A 259 -17.67 -18.99 3.54
C GLU A 259 -16.60 -17.93 3.78
N VAL A 260 -16.15 -17.26 2.71
CA VAL A 260 -15.14 -16.20 2.77
C VAL A 260 -15.67 -15.03 3.60
N LYS A 261 -16.92 -14.58 3.37
CA LYS A 261 -17.52 -13.48 4.13
C LYS A 261 -17.55 -13.78 5.63
N ARG A 262 -18.07 -14.95 6.03
CA ARG A 262 -18.07 -15.37 7.45
C ARG A 262 -16.68 -15.46 8.05
N ARG A 263 -15.67 -15.87 7.27
CA ARG A 263 -14.27 -15.85 7.75
C ARG A 263 -13.80 -14.44 8.07
N PHE A 264 -14.13 -13.47 7.22
CA PHE A 264 -13.77 -12.06 7.44
C PHE A 264 -14.55 -11.43 8.61
N GLU A 265 -15.84 -11.74 8.76
CA GLU A 265 -16.66 -11.34 9.91
C GLU A 265 -16.09 -11.90 11.23
N SER A 266 -15.68 -13.16 11.23
CA SER A 266 -15.04 -13.78 12.39
C SER A 266 -13.73 -13.07 12.77
N LEU A 267 -12.89 -12.74 11.78
CA LEU A 267 -11.63 -12.04 12.02
C LEU A 267 -11.85 -10.58 12.44
N TRP A 268 -12.88 -9.93 11.92
CA TRP A 268 -13.31 -8.62 12.38
C TRP A 268 -13.70 -8.66 13.84
N THR A 269 -14.57 -9.61 14.22
CA THR A 269 -15.05 -9.78 15.59
C THR A 269 -13.89 -10.10 16.54
N GLU A 270 -12.94 -10.94 16.11
CA GLU A 270 -11.80 -11.34 16.93
C GLU A 270 -10.79 -10.20 17.13
N HIS A 271 -10.45 -9.46 16.08
CA HIS A 271 -9.31 -8.54 16.10
C HIS A 271 -9.68 -7.05 16.07
N LEU A 272 -10.81 -6.69 15.47
CA LEU A 272 -11.18 -5.29 15.22
C LEU A 272 -12.33 -4.80 16.10
N LEU A 273 -13.33 -5.62 16.40
CA LEU A 273 -14.37 -5.23 17.37
C LEU A 273 -13.78 -4.79 18.73
N PRO A 274 -12.78 -5.48 19.33
CA PRO A 274 -12.24 -5.09 20.63
C PRO A 274 -11.48 -3.75 20.63
N VAL A 275 -10.93 -3.34 19.49
CA VAL A 275 -10.11 -2.12 19.38
C VAL A 275 -10.87 -0.95 18.75
N THR A 276 -11.83 -1.23 17.88
CA THR A 276 -12.61 -0.21 17.18
C THR A 276 -13.95 0.07 17.85
N GLY A 277 -14.56 -0.93 18.49
CA GLY A 277 -15.92 -0.84 19.06
C GLY A 277 -17.05 -1.04 18.04
N TYR A 278 -16.75 -1.17 16.74
CA TYR A 278 -17.78 -1.35 15.70
C TYR A 278 -18.00 -2.83 15.38
N GLN A 279 -19.26 -3.20 15.18
CA GLN A 279 -19.66 -4.58 14.86
C GLN A 279 -19.22 -5.00 13.46
N THR A 280 -19.21 -4.06 12.51
CA THR A 280 -18.81 -4.31 11.12
C THR A 280 -17.93 -3.19 10.58
N TYR A 281 -17.27 -3.46 9.45
CA TYR A 281 -16.52 -2.44 8.70
C TYR A 281 -17.45 -1.32 8.20
N ASP A 282 -18.66 -1.67 7.76
CA ASP A 282 -19.61 -0.71 7.20
C ASP A 282 -20.14 0.23 8.29
N ASP A 283 -20.39 -0.27 9.51
CA ASP A 283 -20.73 0.59 10.66
C ASP A 283 -19.61 1.59 10.96
N LEU A 284 -18.36 1.13 10.92
CA LEU A 284 -17.18 1.97 11.15
C LEU A 284 -17.07 3.06 10.08
N ILE A 285 -17.18 2.71 8.80
CA ILE A 285 -17.08 3.67 7.70
C ILE A 285 -18.23 4.67 7.71
N ALA A 286 -19.46 4.24 8.04
CA ALA A 286 -20.60 5.14 8.12
C ALA A 286 -20.48 6.20 9.24
N ASP A 287 -19.80 5.86 10.34
CA ASP A 287 -19.60 6.77 11.47
C ASP A 287 -18.38 7.69 11.28
N LEU A 288 -17.34 7.20 10.60
CA LEU A 288 -16.23 8.04 10.19
C LEU A 288 -16.73 9.10 9.20
N LYS A 289 -16.48 10.37 9.52
CA LYS A 289 -16.78 11.46 8.58
C LYS A 289 -15.68 11.51 7.50
N PRO A 290 -16.02 11.83 6.23
CA PRO A 290 -15.02 12.15 5.20
C PRO A 290 -14.11 13.30 5.63
#